data_AF-A0A7X7WKD6-F1
#
_entry.id   AF-A0A7X7WKD6-F1
#
_cell.length_a   1.000
_cell.length_b   1.000
_cell.length_c   1.000
_cell.angle_alpha   90.00
_cell.angle_beta   90.00
_cell.angle_gamma   90.00
#
_symmetry.space_group_name_H-M   'P 1'
#
loop_
_entity.id
_entity.type
_entity.pdbx_description
1 polymer ?
#
loop_
_entity_poly.entity_id
_entity_poly.type
_entity_poly.pdbx_seq_one_letter_code
_entity_poly.pdbx_strand_id
1 'polypeptide(L)'
;MQRFEFCTNNHNRNGFEDMVGTTATRPWAYRILIPTIVNIITYAIPESFIYNHRDFLKTQSSVLKYRKEVSPDWNETLGLKYHITYYIIFIMLFLTIFCARYSLMLFFNCKTFVSDLAPPIALLFLPLTFVEGGYMYDFFELFISVVVLICLKKNMLWTYYILFPLVILNKESDILIITYFIINQWKQQSKGNLLIHFLVQIIIGVSIILGIRTVFIDRGGAPMEFNFWENINWYADPMCYVRFMGGFANTMILPRTFNIINVILLSFSVFYKW
;
A
#
# COMPACT_ATOMS: atom_id res chain seq x y z
N MET A 1 22.05 -0.27 -12.49
CA MET A 1 21.76 -1.57 -11.86
C MET A 1 21.06 -1.28 -10.54
N GLN A 2 19.79 -0.89 -10.60
CA GLN A 2 19.02 -0.30 -9.50
C GLN A 2 18.09 -1.37 -8.93
N ARG A 3 18.28 -1.64 -7.63
CA ARG A 3 17.59 -2.63 -6.78
C ARG A 3 16.58 -1.83 -5.94
N PHE A 4 15.45 -2.39 -5.48
CA PHE A 4 14.55 -1.82 -4.41
C PHE A 4 14.86 -0.37 -3.97
N GLU A 5 14.56 0.62 -4.81
CA GLU A 5 14.67 2.03 -4.45
C GLU A 5 13.35 2.45 -3.81
N PHE A 6 13.39 2.54 -2.49
CA PHE A 6 12.87 3.78 -1.94
C PHE A 6 13.81 4.89 -2.43
N CYS A 7 13.45 5.47 -3.59
CA CYS A 7 13.98 6.71 -4.19
C CYS A 7 15.51 6.94 -4.08
N THR A 8 16.30 6.57 -5.08
CA THR A 8 17.66 7.12 -5.21
C THR A 8 17.83 7.94 -6.46
N ASN A 9 17.55 9.24 -6.30
CA ASN A 9 18.44 10.33 -6.71
C ASN A 9 18.20 11.46 -5.68
N ASN A 10 19.21 11.75 -4.83
CA ASN A 10 19.18 12.74 -3.73
C ASN A 10 18.25 12.48 -2.51
N HIS A 11 17.51 11.37 -2.43
CA HIS A 11 16.52 11.11 -1.37
C HIS A 11 16.84 9.93 -0.43
N ASN A 12 18.00 9.93 0.22
CA ASN A 12 18.30 9.04 1.36
C ASN A 12 17.40 9.27 2.60
N ARG A 13 16.23 9.92 2.48
CA ARG A 13 15.45 10.49 3.61
C ARG A 13 14.02 9.95 3.76
N ASN A 14 13.66 8.89 3.05
CA ASN A 14 12.32 8.27 3.13
C ASN A 14 12.37 6.73 3.03
N GLY A 15 13.48 6.12 3.44
CA GLY A 15 13.65 4.68 3.38
C GLY A 15 12.75 3.93 4.38
N PHE A 16 12.81 2.60 4.35
CA PHE A 16 12.13 1.77 5.35
C PHE A 16 12.40 2.23 6.78
N GLU A 17 13.67 2.52 7.08
CA GLU A 17 14.16 2.94 8.39
C GLU A 17 13.54 4.27 8.82
N ASP A 18 13.50 5.24 7.91
CA ASP A 18 12.89 6.55 8.18
C ASP A 18 11.39 6.44 8.45
N MET A 19 10.72 5.56 7.71
CA MET A 19 9.29 5.36 7.85
C MET A 19 8.94 4.70 9.18
N VAL A 20 9.61 3.59 9.54
CA VAL A 20 9.37 2.92 10.84
C VAL A 20 9.95 3.71 12.02
N GLY A 21 10.97 4.52 11.79
CA GLY A 21 11.56 5.45 12.74
C GLY A 21 10.79 6.76 12.90
N THR A 22 9.74 6.99 12.08
CA THR A 22 8.95 8.24 12.06
C THR A 22 9.78 9.50 11.75
N THR A 23 10.92 9.34 11.08
CA THR A 23 11.85 10.41 10.68
C THR A 23 11.74 10.79 9.21
N ALA A 24 10.91 10.08 8.43
CA ALA A 24 10.66 10.38 7.03
C ALA A 24 10.22 11.84 6.83
N THR A 25 10.53 12.37 5.64
CA THR A 25 10.10 13.70 5.22
C THR A 25 8.67 13.68 4.67
N ARG A 26 8.05 14.86 4.57
CA ARG A 26 6.75 15.00 3.90
C ARG A 26 6.91 14.78 2.39
N PRO A 27 5.93 14.16 1.71
CA PRO A 27 4.65 13.67 2.25
C PRO A 27 4.68 12.21 2.75
N TRP A 28 5.84 11.53 2.73
CA TRP A 28 5.94 10.12 3.13
C TRP A 28 5.64 9.90 4.62
N ALA A 29 6.07 10.83 5.48
CA ALA A 29 5.81 10.83 6.91
C ALA A 29 4.34 10.67 7.31
N TYR A 30 3.41 11.07 6.44
CA TYR A 30 1.98 11.05 6.73
C TYR A 30 1.37 9.64 6.80
N ARG A 31 2.09 8.60 6.36
CA ARG A 31 1.60 7.21 6.32
C ARG A 31 1.95 6.50 7.61
N ILE A 32 1.15 6.75 8.65
CA ILE A 32 1.50 6.36 10.02
C ILE A 32 0.98 5.00 10.46
N LEU A 33 -0.03 4.44 9.80
CA LEU A 33 -0.67 3.20 10.28
C LEU A 33 0.31 2.04 10.41
N ILE A 34 0.96 1.64 9.31
CA ILE A 34 1.89 0.51 9.31
C ILE A 34 3.11 0.75 10.22
N PRO A 35 3.80 1.90 10.17
CA PRO A 35 4.85 2.22 11.14
C PRO A 35 4.39 2.06 12.59
N THR A 36 3.21 2.55 12.92
CA THR A 36 2.66 2.50 14.28
C THR A 36 2.40 1.06 14.71
N ILE A 37 1.78 0.24 13.85
CA ILE A 37 1.56 -1.18 14.13
C ILE A 37 2.90 -1.91 14.36
N VAL A 38 3.88 -1.69 13.48
CA VAL A 38 5.22 -2.30 13.59
C VAL A 38 5.89 -1.89 14.91
N ASN A 39 5.82 -0.62 15.28
CA ASN A 39 6.39 -0.11 16.53
C ASN A 39 5.67 -0.65 17.78
N ILE A 40 4.34 -0.75 17.77
CA ILE A 40 3.57 -1.34 18.87
C ILE A 40 3.95 -2.81 19.06
N ILE A 41 4.00 -3.59 17.98
CA ILE A 41 4.39 -5.01 18.06
C ILE A 41 5.83 -5.14 18.56
N THR A 42 6.73 -4.29 18.08
CA THR A 42 8.14 -4.28 18.51
C THR A 42 8.26 -3.98 20.01
N TYR A 43 7.51 -2.99 20.51
CA TYR A 43 7.50 -2.63 21.93
C TYR A 43 6.90 -3.73 22.82
N ALA A 44 5.95 -4.51 22.30
CA ALA A 44 5.36 -5.64 23.03
C ALA A 44 6.29 -6.86 23.14
N ILE A 45 7.39 -6.91 22.38
CA ILE A 45 8.34 -8.02 22.40
C ILE A 45 9.40 -7.77 23.50
N PRO A 46 9.63 -8.72 24.43
CA PRO A 46 10.61 -8.56 25.50
C PRO A 46 12.04 -8.37 24.97
N GLU A 47 12.82 -7.50 25.63
CA GLU A 47 14.23 -7.26 25.26
C GLU A 47 15.08 -8.54 25.33
N SER A 48 14.77 -9.46 26.25
CA SER A 48 15.43 -10.76 26.34
C SER A 48 15.25 -11.60 25.08
N PHE A 49 14.09 -11.52 24.43
CA PHE A 49 13.85 -12.20 23.15
C PHE A 49 14.73 -11.61 22.05
N ILE A 50 14.80 -10.28 21.96
CA ILE A 50 15.61 -9.57 20.96
C ILE A 50 17.09 -9.92 21.15
N TYR A 51 17.59 -9.88 22.39
CA TYR A 51 18.98 -10.21 22.72
C TYR A 51 19.33 -11.67 22.38
N ASN A 52 18.45 -12.61 22.73
CA ASN A 52 18.65 -14.04 22.47
C ASN A 52 18.63 -14.40 20.98
N HIS A 53 17.94 -13.60 20.15
CA HIS A 53 17.82 -13.83 18.71
C HIS A 53 18.56 -12.78 17.86
N ARG A 54 19.47 -12.00 18.47
CA ARG A 54 20.14 -10.87 17.78
C ARG A 54 20.85 -11.29 16.48
N ASP A 55 21.53 -12.44 16.48
CA ASP A 55 22.30 -12.88 15.31
C ASP A 55 21.37 -13.28 14.16
N PHE A 56 20.25 -13.93 14.51
CA PHE A 56 19.17 -14.24 13.58
C PHE A 56 18.57 -12.97 12.98
N LEU A 57 18.21 -12.01 13.83
CA LEU A 57 17.58 -10.75 13.43
C LEU A 57 18.52 -9.86 12.59
N LYS A 58 19.83 -9.92 12.84
CA LYS A 58 20.82 -9.08 12.13
C LYS A 58 21.37 -9.70 10.86
N THR A 59 21.60 -11.01 10.85
CA THR A 59 22.43 -11.64 9.79
C THR A 59 21.95 -12.99 9.29
N GLN A 60 21.43 -13.88 10.15
CA GLN A 60 21.22 -15.27 9.75
C GLN A 60 19.86 -15.53 9.09
N SER A 61 18.88 -14.64 9.26
CA SER A 61 17.55 -14.83 8.69
C SER A 61 17.56 -14.72 7.16
N SER A 62 16.86 -15.65 6.51
CA SER A 62 16.68 -15.68 5.06
C SER A 62 15.82 -14.52 4.54
N VAL A 63 15.02 -13.88 5.38
CA VAL A 63 14.23 -12.69 5.03
C VAL A 63 15.15 -11.50 4.73
N LEU A 64 16.31 -11.44 5.41
CA LEU A 64 17.26 -10.34 5.26
C LEU A 64 17.94 -10.31 3.89
N LYS A 65 17.89 -11.39 3.10
CA LYS A 65 18.45 -11.40 1.73
C LYS A 65 17.73 -10.43 0.80
N TYR A 66 16.52 -10.00 1.16
CA TYR A 66 15.72 -9.04 0.39
C TYR A 66 15.96 -7.58 0.80
N ARG A 67 16.83 -7.33 1.79
CA ARG A 67 17.28 -5.97 2.11
C ARG A 67 18.32 -5.53 1.07
N LYS A 68 18.19 -4.31 0.57
CA LYS A 68 19.06 -3.80 -0.48
C LYS A 68 20.42 -3.37 0.06
N GLU A 69 20.44 -2.68 1.19
CA GLU A 69 21.62 -2.07 1.80
C GLU A 69 21.50 -2.14 3.33
N VAL A 70 22.62 -2.39 4.00
CA VAL A 70 22.69 -2.36 5.46
C VAL A 70 23.04 -0.93 5.84
N SER A 71 22.07 -0.19 6.37
CA SER A 71 22.33 1.12 6.95
C SER A 71 23.41 1.01 8.03
N PRO A 72 24.26 2.04 8.19
CA PRO A 72 25.18 2.13 9.33
C PRO A 72 24.46 1.93 10.67
N ASP A 73 23.18 2.31 10.76
CA ASP A 73 22.36 2.22 11.97
C ASP A 73 21.68 0.84 12.14
N TRP A 74 22.01 -0.13 11.29
CA TRP A 74 21.39 -1.45 11.33
C TRP A 74 21.71 -2.22 12.61
N ASN A 75 20.67 -2.46 13.41
CA ASN A 75 20.73 -3.18 14.67
C ASN A 75 19.63 -4.26 14.75
N GLU A 76 19.65 -5.05 15.82
CA GLU A 76 18.70 -6.13 16.09
C GLU A 76 17.25 -5.64 16.18
N THR A 77 17.01 -4.44 16.72
CA THR A 77 15.67 -3.85 16.81
C THR A 77 15.13 -3.48 15.44
N LEU A 78 15.95 -2.86 14.58
CA LEU A 78 15.58 -2.56 13.20
C LEU A 78 15.39 -3.84 12.38
N GLY A 79 16.24 -4.84 12.60
CA GLY A 79 16.08 -6.18 12.07
C GLY A 79 14.72 -6.78 12.45
N LEU A 80 14.32 -6.69 13.72
CA LEU A 80 13.00 -7.12 14.17
C LEU A 80 11.85 -6.38 13.47
N LYS A 81 11.91 -5.05 13.38
CA LYS A 81 10.91 -4.24 12.65
C LYS A 81 10.79 -4.67 11.19
N TYR A 82 11.91 -4.98 10.54
CA TYR A 82 11.93 -5.46 9.16
C TYR A 82 11.21 -6.80 9.01
N HIS A 83 11.46 -7.75 9.91
CA HIS A 83 10.75 -9.03 9.92
C HIS A 83 9.25 -8.87 10.14
N ILE A 84 8.85 -8.08 11.14
CA ILE A 84 7.44 -7.80 11.43
C ILE A 84 6.77 -7.21 10.19
N THR A 85 7.39 -6.22 9.55
CA THR A 85 6.86 -5.59 8.34
C THR A 85 6.73 -6.58 7.19
N TYR A 86 7.76 -7.40 6.95
CA TYR A 86 7.74 -8.44 5.92
C TYR A 86 6.58 -9.42 6.11
N TYR A 87 6.37 -9.90 7.34
CA TYR A 87 5.26 -10.81 7.63
C TYR A 87 3.90 -10.13 7.56
N ILE A 88 3.78 -8.87 7.99
CA ILE A 88 2.54 -8.08 7.80
C ILE A 88 2.21 -7.99 6.31
N ILE A 89 3.16 -7.61 5.47
CA ILE A 89 2.99 -7.54 4.01
C ILE A 89 2.50 -8.88 3.47
N PHE A 90 3.17 -9.98 3.84
CA PHE A 90 2.80 -11.32 3.39
C PHE A 90 1.38 -11.71 3.82
N ILE A 91 1.02 -11.44 5.08
CA ILE A 91 -0.31 -11.73 5.61
C ILE A 91 -1.37 -10.89 4.89
N MET A 92 -1.15 -9.58 4.71
CA MET A 92 -2.08 -8.71 3.99
C MET A 92 -2.29 -9.18 2.55
N LEU A 93 -1.20 -9.59 1.89
CA LEU A 93 -1.25 -10.13 0.54
C LEU A 93 -2.06 -11.42 0.47
N PHE A 94 -1.80 -12.35 1.38
CA PHE A 94 -2.52 -13.61 1.48
C PHE A 94 -4.01 -13.38 1.74
N LEU A 95 -4.36 -12.53 2.70
CA LEU A 95 -5.75 -12.17 3.01
C LEU A 95 -6.44 -11.48 1.83
N THR A 96 -5.72 -10.65 1.07
CA THR A 96 -6.25 -9.99 -0.13
C THR A 96 -6.76 -11.02 -1.15
N ILE A 97 -6.10 -12.18 -1.31
CA ILE A 97 -6.56 -13.23 -2.23
C ILE A 97 -7.95 -13.73 -1.84
N PHE A 98 -8.18 -14.03 -0.55
CA PHE A 98 -9.47 -14.51 -0.07
C PHE A 98 -10.55 -13.45 -0.16
N CYS A 99 -10.22 -12.21 0.22
CA CYS A 99 -11.14 -11.09 0.10
C CYS A 99 -11.49 -10.80 -1.36
N ALA A 100 -10.52 -10.85 -2.27
CA ALA A 100 -10.75 -10.66 -3.70
C ALA A 100 -11.63 -11.77 -4.27
N ARG A 101 -11.37 -13.04 -3.94
CA ARG A 101 -12.26 -14.17 -4.29
C ARG A 101 -13.69 -13.92 -3.83
N TYR A 102 -13.83 -13.53 -2.56
CA TYR A 102 -15.14 -13.25 -1.98
C TYR A 102 -15.84 -12.08 -2.68
N SER A 103 -15.11 -11.00 -2.96
CA SER A 103 -15.64 -9.86 -3.69
C SER A 103 -16.07 -10.24 -5.11
N LEU A 104 -15.30 -11.10 -5.81
CA LEU A 104 -15.66 -11.52 -7.16
C LEU A 104 -17.00 -12.22 -7.15
N MET A 105 -17.24 -13.16 -6.23
CA MET A 105 -18.54 -13.83 -6.08
C MET A 105 -19.67 -12.86 -5.66
N LEU A 106 -19.35 -11.84 -4.86
CA LEU A 106 -20.33 -10.88 -4.35
C LEU A 106 -20.78 -9.86 -5.41
N PHE A 107 -19.84 -9.38 -6.24
CA PHE A 107 -20.10 -8.34 -7.24
C PHE A 107 -20.41 -8.91 -8.62
N PHE A 108 -19.82 -10.06 -8.95
CA PHE A 108 -19.94 -10.68 -10.26
C PHE A 108 -20.47 -12.11 -10.06
N ASN A 109 -21.57 -12.45 -10.71
CA ASN A 109 -22.11 -13.82 -10.71
C ASN A 109 -21.22 -14.75 -11.56
N CYS A 110 -19.96 -14.89 -11.16
CA CYS A 110 -18.92 -15.61 -11.88
C CYS A 110 -18.88 -17.08 -11.44
N LYS A 111 -18.45 -17.96 -12.36
CA LYS A 111 -18.25 -19.37 -12.05
C LYS A 111 -17.17 -19.54 -10.99
N THR A 112 -17.31 -20.52 -10.10
CA THR A 112 -16.39 -20.79 -8.98
C THR A 112 -14.93 -20.87 -9.43
N PHE A 113 -14.66 -21.55 -10.55
CA PHE A 113 -13.33 -21.64 -11.15
C PHE A 113 -12.69 -20.27 -11.43
N VAL A 114 -13.48 -19.29 -11.91
CA VAL A 114 -13.00 -17.93 -12.17
C VAL A 114 -12.70 -17.23 -10.86
N SER A 115 -13.58 -17.31 -9.86
CA SER A 115 -13.33 -16.70 -8.55
C SER A 115 -12.15 -17.33 -7.80
N ASP A 116 -11.85 -18.61 -8.05
CA ASP A 116 -10.74 -19.33 -7.42
C ASP A 116 -9.39 -18.98 -8.06
N LEU A 117 -9.34 -18.85 -9.39
CA LEU A 117 -8.09 -18.60 -10.11
C LEU A 117 -7.78 -17.13 -10.37
N ALA A 118 -8.79 -16.28 -10.55
CA ALA A 118 -8.53 -14.88 -10.92
C ALA A 118 -7.72 -14.12 -9.85
N PRO A 119 -8.01 -14.22 -8.53
CA PRO A 119 -7.22 -13.53 -7.51
C PRO A 119 -5.74 -13.94 -7.44
N PRO A 120 -5.36 -15.24 -7.37
CA PRO A 120 -3.94 -15.61 -7.35
C PRO A 120 -3.24 -15.28 -8.68
N ILE A 121 -3.93 -15.38 -9.83
CA ILE A 121 -3.36 -14.92 -11.11
C ILE A 121 -3.11 -13.42 -11.10
N ALA A 122 -4.08 -12.61 -10.67
CA ALA A 122 -3.92 -11.16 -10.54
C ALA A 122 -2.75 -10.81 -9.61
N LEU A 123 -2.57 -11.58 -8.53
CA LEU A 123 -1.44 -11.40 -7.63
C LEU A 123 -0.08 -11.67 -8.30
N LEU A 124 0.03 -12.67 -9.18
CA LEU A 124 1.26 -12.92 -9.94
C LEU A 124 1.62 -11.76 -10.89
N PHE A 125 0.61 -11.01 -11.35
CA PHE A 125 0.79 -9.83 -12.20
C PHE A 125 0.92 -8.52 -11.40
N LEU A 126 0.63 -8.54 -10.10
CA LEU A 126 0.75 -7.38 -9.22
C LEU A 126 2.14 -6.70 -9.24
N PRO A 127 3.29 -7.41 -9.32
CA PRO A 127 4.57 -6.71 -9.42
C PRO A 127 4.74 -5.86 -10.69
N LEU A 128 3.89 -6.03 -11.72
CA LEU A 128 3.89 -5.15 -12.90
C LEU A 128 3.27 -3.78 -12.61
N THR A 129 2.46 -3.68 -11.55
CA THR A 129 1.77 -2.44 -11.16
C THR A 129 2.59 -1.60 -10.19
N PHE A 130 3.69 -2.13 -9.66
CA PHE A 130 4.56 -1.42 -8.72
C PHE A 130 5.88 -1.07 -9.36
N VAL A 131 6.39 0.12 -9.03
CA VAL A 131 7.79 0.41 -9.24
C VAL A 131 8.56 -0.24 -8.09
N GLU A 132 9.49 -1.14 -8.42
CA GLU A 132 10.46 -1.73 -7.48
C GLU A 132 9.87 -2.47 -6.28
N GLY A 133 8.75 -3.17 -6.50
CA GLY A 133 8.16 -4.07 -5.51
C GLY A 133 7.28 -3.40 -4.46
N GLY A 134 7.00 -2.10 -4.60
CA GLY A 134 6.01 -1.39 -3.81
C GLY A 134 6.49 -0.99 -2.41
N TYR A 135 5.66 -0.20 -1.75
CA TYR A 135 5.90 0.32 -0.41
C TYR A 135 5.27 -0.58 0.65
N MET A 136 5.77 -0.48 1.89
CA MET A 136 5.30 -1.34 2.99
C MET A 136 3.81 -1.19 3.35
N TYR A 137 3.19 -0.09 2.92
CA TYR A 137 1.77 0.21 3.15
C TYR A 137 0.87 -0.18 1.96
N ASP A 138 1.42 -0.49 0.78
CA ASP A 138 0.64 -0.75 -0.44
C ASP A 138 -0.21 -2.02 -0.30
N PHE A 139 0.34 -3.07 0.31
CA PHE A 139 -0.38 -4.34 0.47
C PHE A 139 -1.49 -4.27 1.51
N PHE A 140 -1.30 -3.46 2.55
CA PHE A 140 -2.37 -3.14 3.47
C PHE A 140 -3.46 -2.32 2.77
N GLU A 141 -3.08 -1.32 1.96
CA GLU A 141 -4.00 -0.52 1.14
C GLU A 141 -4.87 -1.41 0.23
N LEU A 142 -4.25 -2.37 -0.45
CA LEU A 142 -4.97 -3.35 -1.29
C LEU A 142 -5.95 -4.18 -0.47
N PHE A 143 -5.50 -4.79 0.63
CA PHE A 143 -6.34 -5.61 1.50
C PHE A 143 -7.54 -4.82 2.02
N ILE A 144 -7.27 -3.66 2.63
CA ILE A 144 -8.30 -2.87 3.30
C ILE A 144 -9.29 -2.27 2.31
N SER A 145 -8.83 -1.90 1.11
CA SER A 145 -9.70 -1.41 0.04
C SER A 145 -10.72 -2.48 -0.35
N VAL A 146 -10.29 -3.73 -0.58
CA VAL A 146 -11.21 -4.82 -0.92
C VAL A 146 -12.22 -5.08 0.21
N VAL A 147 -11.75 -5.06 1.47
CA VAL A 147 -12.64 -5.22 2.63
C VAL A 147 -13.67 -4.10 2.72
N VAL A 148 -13.26 -2.84 2.52
CA VAL A 148 -14.16 -1.67 2.50
C VAL A 148 -15.22 -1.82 1.41
N LEU A 149 -14.84 -2.24 0.20
CA LEU A 149 -15.80 -2.49 -0.89
C LEU A 149 -16.82 -3.57 -0.50
N ILE A 150 -16.37 -4.67 0.12
CA ILE A 150 -17.25 -5.73 0.62
C ILE A 150 -18.21 -5.19 1.68
N CYS A 151 -17.72 -4.43 2.65
CA CYS A 151 -18.54 -3.82 3.71
C CYS A 151 -19.63 -2.93 3.11
N LEU A 152 -19.29 -2.08 2.14
CA LEU A 152 -20.25 -1.18 1.50
C LEU A 152 -21.28 -1.93 0.67
N LYS A 153 -20.86 -2.96 -0.08
CA LYS A 153 -21.79 -3.79 -0.86
C LYS A 153 -22.77 -4.58 0.01
N LYS A 154 -22.33 -5.00 1.21
CA LYS A 154 -23.16 -5.69 2.20
C LYS A 154 -23.89 -4.75 3.16
N ASN A 155 -23.76 -3.44 2.98
CA ASN A 155 -24.32 -2.44 3.89
C ASN A 155 -23.87 -2.61 5.36
N MET A 156 -22.65 -3.10 5.60
CA MET A 156 -22.01 -3.23 6.92
C MET A 156 -21.43 -1.89 7.38
N LEU A 157 -22.30 -0.90 7.59
CA LEU A 157 -21.90 0.49 7.85
C LEU A 157 -21.03 0.65 9.11
N TRP A 158 -21.31 -0.11 10.16
CA TRP A 158 -20.50 -0.08 11.39
C TRP A 158 -19.05 -0.48 11.16
N THR A 159 -18.83 -1.61 10.49
CA THR A 159 -17.48 -2.05 10.12
C THR A 159 -16.81 -1.02 9.21
N TYR A 160 -17.53 -0.49 8.23
CA TYR A 160 -17.02 0.57 7.37
C TYR A 160 -16.50 1.78 8.18
N TYR A 161 -17.27 2.28 9.15
CA TYR A 161 -16.87 3.42 9.98
C TYR A 161 -15.67 3.13 10.90
N ILE A 162 -15.44 1.88 11.28
CA ILE A 162 -14.22 1.47 12.00
C ILE A 162 -13.01 1.48 11.05
N LEU A 163 -13.18 1.01 9.82
CA LEU A 163 -12.10 0.91 8.84
C LEU A 163 -11.75 2.26 8.20
N PHE A 164 -12.72 3.18 8.09
CA PHE A 164 -12.55 4.46 7.41
C PHE A 164 -11.42 5.34 8.00
N PRO A 165 -11.27 5.47 9.33
CA PRO A 165 -10.07 6.10 9.90
C PRO A 165 -8.77 5.38 9.53
N LEU A 166 -8.77 4.05 9.51
CA LEU A 166 -7.58 3.24 9.27
C LEU A 166 -7.06 3.42 7.83
N VAL A 167 -7.96 3.47 6.84
CA VAL A 167 -7.53 3.71 5.45
C VAL A 167 -6.86 5.08 5.31
N ILE A 168 -7.41 6.13 5.94
CA ILE A 168 -6.80 7.47 5.89
C ILE A 168 -5.45 7.51 6.61
N LEU A 169 -5.32 6.83 7.75
CA LEU A 169 -4.05 6.69 8.48
C LEU A 169 -2.99 5.90 7.69
N ASN A 170 -3.43 5.02 6.79
CA ASN A 170 -2.56 4.33 5.86
C ASN A 170 -2.10 5.28 4.74
N LYS A 171 -3.03 6.05 4.17
CA LYS A 171 -2.77 7.03 3.11
C LYS A 171 -3.85 8.11 3.04
N GLU A 172 -3.43 9.37 3.08
CA GLU A 172 -4.36 10.52 3.12
C GLU A 172 -5.36 10.55 1.95
N SER A 173 -4.94 10.09 0.75
CA SER A 173 -5.80 10.03 -0.44
C SER A 173 -7.01 9.12 -0.31
N ASP A 174 -6.99 8.19 0.66
CA ASP A 174 -8.07 7.23 0.87
C ASP A 174 -9.34 7.89 1.43
N ILE A 175 -9.27 9.18 1.80
CA ILE A 175 -10.46 10.01 2.03
C ILE A 175 -11.42 10.03 0.84
N LEU A 176 -10.93 9.76 -0.38
CA LEU A 176 -11.76 9.67 -1.59
C LEU A 176 -12.72 8.46 -1.59
N ILE A 177 -12.57 7.51 -0.66
CA ILE A 177 -13.56 6.45 -0.43
C ILE A 177 -14.95 7.01 -0.13
N ILE A 178 -15.05 8.24 0.39
CA ILE A 178 -16.33 8.94 0.58
C ILE A 178 -17.14 9.00 -0.73
N THR A 179 -16.48 9.24 -1.85
CA THR A 179 -17.14 9.28 -3.16
C THR A 179 -17.74 7.92 -3.51
N TYR A 180 -17.00 6.84 -3.26
CA TYR A 180 -17.50 5.49 -3.49
C TYR A 180 -18.66 5.15 -2.55
N PHE A 181 -18.59 5.55 -1.28
CA PHE A 181 -19.70 5.42 -0.32
C PHE A 181 -20.98 6.07 -0.87
N ILE A 182 -20.90 7.33 -1.31
CA ILE A 182 -22.05 8.07 -1.85
C ILE A 182 -22.64 7.35 -3.05
N ILE A 183 -21.80 6.96 -4.03
CA ILE A 183 -22.25 6.28 -5.24
C ILE A 183 -22.99 4.98 -4.89
N ASN A 184 -22.41 4.17 -4.00
CA ASN A 184 -23.00 2.89 -3.61
C ASN A 184 -24.32 3.06 -2.83
N GLN A 185 -24.42 4.10 -1.99
CA GLN A 185 -25.58 4.33 -1.13
C GLN A 185 -26.65 5.27 -1.71
N TRP A 186 -26.39 5.87 -2.87
CA TRP A 186 -27.26 6.87 -3.50
C TRP A 186 -28.71 6.42 -3.66
N LYS A 187 -28.92 5.15 -4.02
CA LYS A 187 -30.26 4.57 -4.22
C LYS A 187 -30.83 3.89 -2.98
N GLN A 188 -30.01 3.65 -1.96
CA GLN A 188 -30.37 2.84 -0.79
C GLN A 188 -30.80 3.71 0.41
N GLN A 189 -30.39 4.98 0.43
CA GLN A 189 -30.58 5.89 1.54
C GLN A 189 -31.31 7.15 1.09
N SER A 190 -32.02 7.80 2.02
CA SER A 190 -32.60 9.12 1.77
C SER A 190 -31.50 10.17 1.59
N LYS A 191 -31.78 11.24 0.84
CA LYS A 191 -30.81 12.34 0.62
C LYS A 191 -30.34 12.97 1.94
N GLY A 192 -31.23 13.09 2.93
CA GLY A 192 -30.91 13.59 4.27
C GLY A 192 -29.93 12.67 5.01
N ASN A 193 -30.17 11.36 5.01
CA ASN A 193 -29.26 10.40 5.63
C ASN A 193 -27.90 10.37 4.93
N LEU A 194 -27.88 10.44 3.58
CA LEU A 194 -26.63 10.52 2.81
C LEU A 194 -25.83 11.77 3.15
N LEU A 195 -26.50 12.92 3.32
CA LEU A 195 -25.84 14.15 3.74
C LEU A 195 -25.22 14.01 5.13
N ILE A 196 -25.93 13.39 6.08
CA ILE A 196 -25.39 13.13 7.42
C ILE A 196 -24.15 12.23 7.33
N HIS A 197 -24.23 11.11 6.61
CA HIS A 197 -23.10 10.20 6.43
C HIS A 197 -21.90 10.88 5.77
N PHE A 198 -22.14 11.72 4.77
CA PHE A 198 -21.12 12.52 4.11
C PHE A 198 -20.44 13.47 5.10
N LEU A 199 -21.22 14.26 5.85
CA LEU A 199 -20.69 15.21 6.83
C LEU A 199 -19.87 14.49 7.91
N VAL A 200 -20.36 13.36 8.43
CA VAL A 200 -19.62 12.55 9.42
C VAL A 200 -18.29 12.07 8.85
N GLN A 201 -18.26 11.55 7.62
CA GLN A 201 -17.01 11.10 6.99
C GLN A 201 -16.04 12.25 6.72
N ILE A 202 -16.53 13.41 6.28
CA ILE A 202 -15.71 14.61 6.09
C ILE A 202 -15.10 15.06 7.42
N ILE A 203 -15.90 15.12 8.49
CA ILE A 203 -15.40 15.49 9.82
C ILE A 203 -14.31 14.53 10.27
N ILE A 204 -14.54 13.22 10.19
CA ILE A 204 -13.55 12.20 10.57
C ILE A 204 -12.29 12.34 9.71
N GLY A 205 -12.43 12.35 8.39
CA GLY A 205 -11.30 12.32 7.47
C GLY A 205 -10.46 13.59 7.51
N VAL A 206 -11.09 14.77 7.50
CA VAL A 206 -10.40 16.06 7.61
C VAL A 206 -9.71 16.17 8.96
N SER A 207 -10.34 15.75 10.06
CA SER A 207 -9.72 15.78 11.38
C SER A 207 -8.45 14.92 11.44
N ILE A 208 -8.48 13.72 10.85
CA ILE A 208 -7.31 12.84 10.78
C ILE A 208 -6.20 13.47 9.94
N ILE A 209 -6.52 13.96 8.73
CA ILE A 209 -5.54 14.60 7.84
C ILE A 209 -4.90 15.82 8.51
N LEU A 210 -5.70 16.70 9.11
CA LEU A 210 -5.18 17.87 9.82
C LEU A 210 -4.34 17.47 11.04
N GLY A 211 -4.75 16.43 11.78
CA GLY A 211 -3.99 15.89 12.89
C GLY A 211 -2.60 15.40 12.45
N ILE A 212 -2.55 14.54 11.42
CA ILE A 212 -1.29 14.02 10.85
C ILE A 212 -0.41 15.19 10.38
N ARG A 213 -0.97 16.14 9.63
CA ARG A 213 -0.22 17.28 9.11
C ARG A 213 0.34 18.19 10.18
N THR A 214 -0.38 18.34 11.30
CA THR A 214 0.08 19.10 12.46
C THR A 214 1.24 18.39 13.14
N VAL A 215 1.13 17.06 13.36
CA VAL A 215 2.20 16.25 13.98
C VAL A 215 3.50 16.31 13.17
N PHE A 216 3.42 16.39 11.85
CA PHE A 216 4.59 16.41 10.97
C PHE A 216 4.85 17.78 10.32
N ILE A 217 4.37 18.88 10.91
CA ILE A 217 4.53 20.22 10.33
C ILE A 217 6.01 20.65 10.24
N ASP A 218 6.81 20.24 11.21
CA ASP A 218 8.24 20.56 11.31
C ASP A 218 9.13 19.57 10.54
N ARG A 219 8.55 18.52 9.94
CA ARG A 219 9.33 17.63 9.06
C ARG A 219 9.66 18.35 7.76
N GLY A 220 10.89 18.12 7.27
CA GLY A 220 11.30 18.64 5.96
C GLY A 220 10.44 18.11 4.81
N GLY A 221 10.64 18.65 3.61
CA GLY A 221 9.89 18.28 2.41
C GLY A 221 8.58 19.06 2.23
N ALA A 222 8.02 18.96 1.03
CA ALA A 222 6.76 19.61 0.66
C ALA A 222 5.56 18.77 1.13
N PRO A 223 4.39 19.37 1.42
CA PRO A 223 3.18 18.63 1.79
C PRO A 223 2.62 17.79 0.63
N MET A 224 3.05 18.07 -0.60
CA MET A 224 2.69 17.36 -1.83
C MET A 224 3.84 17.52 -2.83
N GLU A 225 4.07 16.51 -3.65
CA GLU A 225 4.99 16.59 -4.78
C GLU A 225 4.21 16.77 -6.08
N PHE A 226 4.57 17.79 -6.86
CA PHE A 226 3.93 18.08 -8.14
C PHE A 226 4.79 17.55 -9.29
N ASN A 227 4.49 16.31 -9.70
CA ASN A 227 5.30 15.59 -10.70
C ASN A 227 4.69 15.65 -12.10
N PHE A 228 3.85 16.64 -12.41
CA PHE A 228 3.09 16.69 -13.67
C PHE A 228 4.01 16.71 -14.90
N TRP A 229 4.96 17.64 -14.95
CA TRP A 229 5.87 17.77 -16.08
C TRP A 229 6.82 16.59 -16.22
N GLU A 230 7.28 16.04 -15.10
CA GLU A 230 8.10 14.84 -15.07
C GLU A 230 7.35 13.64 -15.64
N ASN A 231 6.07 13.48 -15.29
CA ASN A 231 5.21 12.46 -15.87
C ASN A 231 5.02 12.67 -17.38
N ILE A 232 4.74 13.90 -17.84
CA ILE A 232 4.62 14.19 -19.28
C ILE A 232 5.91 13.83 -20.02
N ASN A 233 7.06 14.27 -19.51
CA ASN A 233 8.36 13.96 -20.09
C ASN A 233 8.64 12.45 -20.08
N TRP A 234 8.23 11.75 -19.02
CA TRP A 234 8.36 10.31 -18.91
C TRP A 234 7.55 9.58 -20.00
N TYR A 235 6.30 10.00 -20.24
CA TYR A 235 5.46 9.41 -21.29
C TYR A 235 5.90 9.79 -22.70
N ALA A 236 6.48 10.97 -22.88
CA ALA A 236 7.01 11.40 -24.16
C ALA A 236 8.29 10.65 -24.56
N ASP A 237 9.06 10.10 -23.59
CA ASP A 237 10.26 9.31 -23.84
C ASP A 237 9.89 7.92 -24.42
N PRO A 238 10.22 7.62 -25.70
CA PRO A 238 9.92 6.31 -26.30
C PRO A 238 10.57 5.14 -25.54
N MET A 239 11.67 5.39 -24.82
CA MET A 239 12.34 4.36 -24.04
C MET A 239 11.49 3.86 -22.87
N CYS A 240 10.51 4.63 -22.39
CA CYS A 240 9.65 4.17 -21.30
C CYS A 240 8.82 2.92 -21.71
N TYR A 241 8.55 2.74 -23.00
CA TYR A 241 7.76 1.64 -23.56
C TYR A 241 8.53 0.35 -23.80
N VAL A 242 9.86 0.36 -23.70
CA VAL A 242 10.71 -0.83 -23.89
C VAL A 242 11.51 -1.20 -22.64
N ARG A 243 11.42 -0.41 -21.57
CA ARG A 243 12.14 -0.66 -20.31
C ARG A 243 11.60 -1.89 -19.59
N PHE A 244 12.54 -2.64 -19.01
CA PHE A 244 12.29 -3.71 -18.05
C PHE A 244 12.82 -3.30 -16.68
N MET A 245 12.26 -3.87 -15.63
CA MET A 245 12.65 -3.65 -14.24
C MET A 245 12.77 -4.98 -13.50
N GLY A 246 13.48 -4.98 -12.38
CA GLY A 246 13.39 -6.09 -11.43
C GLY A 246 12.01 -6.10 -10.78
N GLY A 247 11.35 -7.24 -10.77
CA GLY A 247 10.14 -7.48 -9.98
C GLY A 247 10.44 -7.61 -8.49
N PHE A 248 9.55 -8.27 -7.74
CA PHE A 248 9.80 -8.55 -6.32
C PHE A 248 11.14 -9.25 -6.10
N ALA A 249 11.86 -8.84 -5.05
CA ALA A 249 13.20 -9.29 -4.71
C ALA A 249 14.27 -9.19 -5.84
N ASN A 250 14.01 -8.49 -6.96
CA ASN A 250 14.81 -8.51 -8.18
C ASN A 250 15.07 -9.93 -8.72
N THR A 251 14.22 -10.90 -8.36
CA THR A 251 14.40 -12.30 -8.77
C THR A 251 13.95 -12.55 -10.20
N MET A 252 13.08 -11.68 -10.72
CA MET A 252 12.52 -11.79 -12.06
C MET A 252 12.64 -10.45 -12.79
N ILE A 253 12.99 -10.50 -14.07
CA ILE A 253 12.96 -9.33 -14.95
C ILE A 253 11.55 -9.23 -15.51
N LEU A 254 10.90 -8.10 -15.27
CA LEU A 254 9.52 -7.85 -15.67
C LEU A 254 9.43 -6.60 -16.55
N PRO A 255 8.48 -6.56 -17.50
CA PRO A 255 8.20 -5.33 -18.25
C PRO A 255 7.78 -4.22 -17.28
N ARG A 256 8.40 -3.04 -17.38
CA ARG A 256 8.03 -1.88 -16.56
C ARG A 256 6.56 -1.49 -16.82
N THR A 257 5.89 -0.81 -15.90
CA THR A 257 4.44 -0.54 -15.94
C THR A 257 3.90 -0.10 -17.31
N PHE A 258 4.56 0.83 -18.02
CA PHE A 258 4.17 1.32 -19.35
C PHE A 258 4.88 0.65 -20.53
N ASN A 259 5.58 -0.46 -20.30
CA ASN A 259 6.14 -1.26 -21.38
C ASN A 259 5.03 -1.71 -22.34
N ILE A 260 5.36 -1.81 -23.64
CA ILE A 260 4.41 -2.14 -24.70
C ILE A 260 3.65 -3.45 -24.43
N ILE A 261 4.28 -4.43 -23.78
CA ILE A 261 3.62 -5.68 -23.38
C ILE A 261 2.44 -5.40 -22.44
N ASN A 262 2.67 -4.57 -21.41
CA ASN A 262 1.65 -4.22 -20.43
C ASN A 262 0.56 -3.34 -21.05
N VAL A 263 0.93 -2.42 -21.95
CA VAL A 263 -0.03 -1.61 -22.71
C VAL A 263 -0.95 -2.50 -23.54
N ILE A 264 -0.40 -3.47 -24.28
CA ILE A 264 -1.19 -4.43 -25.07
C ILE A 264 -2.12 -5.25 -24.17
N LEU A 265 -1.62 -5.77 -23.05
CA LEU A 265 -2.45 -6.54 -22.10
C LEU A 265 -3.59 -5.71 -21.51
N LEU A 266 -3.32 -4.45 -21.16
CA LEU A 266 -4.32 -3.53 -20.63
C LEU A 266 -5.34 -3.16 -21.71
N SER A 267 -4.88 -2.77 -22.91
CA SER A 267 -5.74 -2.46 -24.05
C SER A 267 -6.62 -3.65 -24.41
N PHE A 268 -6.07 -4.86 -24.45
CA PHE A 268 -6.86 -6.07 -24.66
C PHE A 268 -7.94 -6.22 -23.59
N SER A 269 -7.59 -6.06 -22.31
CA SER A 269 -8.54 -6.17 -21.20
C SER A 269 -9.68 -5.14 -21.27
N VAL A 270 -9.38 -3.92 -21.72
CA VAL A 270 -10.37 -2.86 -21.93
C VAL A 270 -11.22 -3.18 -23.15
N PHE A 271 -10.64 -3.27 -24.34
CA PHE A 271 -11.40 -3.35 -25.61
C PHE A 271 -12.07 -4.70 -25.88
N TYR A 272 -11.64 -5.79 -25.23
CA TYR A 272 -12.25 -7.10 -25.45
C TYR A 272 -13.52 -7.33 -24.61
N LYS A 273 -13.68 -6.62 -23.48
CA LYS A 273 -14.77 -6.90 -22.51
C LYS A 273 -15.58 -5.69 -22.05
N TRP A 274 -15.06 -4.47 -22.20
CA TRP A 274 -15.84 -3.25 -21.98
C TRP A 274 -16.44 -2.79 -23.30
#